data_AF-A0A2N2YHN0-F1
#
_entry.id   AF-A0A2N2YHN0-F1
#
_cell.length_a   1.000
_cell.length_b   1.000
_cell.length_c   1.000
_cell.angle_alpha   90.00
_cell.angle_beta   90.00
_cell.angle_gamma   90.00
#
_symmetry.space_group_name_H-M   'P 1'
#
loop_
_entity.id
_entity.type
_entity.pdbx_description
1 polymer ?
#
loop_
_entity_poly.entity_id
_entity_poly.type
_entity_poly.pdbx_seq_one_letter_code
_entity_poly.pdbx_strand_id
1 'polypeptide(L)'
;MLKGVYLGVCYSVIIISVIIMCRIIEIAITENSKYDAVRAYVSEEYYEQFDSMNYTLESFNLTNAKHFTYRYYPTYDEETEEEVMGYRFFEITLKKAGKRHVNNAVEQLKKLEFVTNAVFSSSGMLPGYLFE
;
A
#
# COMPACT_ATOMS: atom_id res chain seq x y z
N MET A 1 3.88 17.82 -54.07
CA MET A 1 4.04 16.63 -53.22
C MET A 1 4.36 16.94 -51.75
N LEU A 2 5.02 18.06 -51.40
CA LEU A 2 5.38 18.37 -50.00
C LEU A 2 4.19 18.63 -49.04
N LYS A 3 3.06 19.18 -49.50
CA LYS A 3 1.91 19.51 -48.62
C LYS A 3 1.25 18.28 -47.97
N GLY A 4 1.22 17.14 -48.67
CA GLY A 4 0.64 15.90 -48.13
C GLY A 4 1.50 15.25 -47.05
N VAL A 5 2.82 15.35 -47.17
CA VAL A 5 3.78 14.86 -46.17
C VAL A 5 3.70 15.69 -44.89
N TYR A 6 3.56 17.02 -45.02
CA TYR A 6 3.46 17.93 -43.87
C TYR A 6 2.19 17.69 -43.04
N LEU A 7 1.05 17.47 -43.71
CA LEU A 7 -0.20 17.10 -43.04
C LEU A 7 -0.07 15.77 -42.29
N GLY A 8 0.53 14.74 -42.91
CA GLY A 8 0.74 13.44 -42.27
C GLY A 8 1.59 13.50 -41.00
N VAL A 9 2.64 14.33 -41.00
CA VAL A 9 3.51 14.55 -39.82
C VAL A 9 2.78 15.33 -38.73
N CYS A 10 1.97 16.33 -39.08
CA CYS A 10 1.16 17.04 -38.09
C CYS A 10 0.13 16.12 -37.41
N TYR A 11 -0.53 15.22 -38.17
CA TYR A 11 -1.48 14.27 -37.60
C TYR A 11 -0.83 13.27 -36.65
N SER A 12 0.36 12.75 -36.98
CA SER A 12 1.06 11.80 -36.10
C SER A 12 1.54 12.45 -34.80
N VAL A 13 2.02 13.70 -34.83
CA VAL A 13 2.38 14.45 -33.63
C VAL A 13 1.16 14.69 -32.73
N ILE A 14 0.02 15.06 -33.30
CA ILE A 14 -1.23 15.23 -32.54
C ILE A 14 -1.64 13.91 -31.88
N ILE A 15 -1.64 12.80 -32.62
CA ILE A 15 -1.99 11.48 -32.07
C ILE A 15 -1.07 11.09 -30.91
N ILE A 16 0.25 11.24 -31.08
CA ILE A 16 1.22 10.94 -30.02
C ILE A 16 0.99 11.81 -28.78
N SER A 17 0.77 13.11 -28.97
CA SER A 17 0.51 14.03 -27.86
C SER A 17 -0.80 13.74 -27.11
N VAL A 18 -1.86 13.33 -27.83
CA VAL A 18 -3.13 12.88 -27.21
C VAL A 18 -2.93 11.58 -26.43
N ILE A 19 -2.20 10.60 -26.99
CA ILE A 19 -1.90 9.33 -26.28
C ILE A 19 -1.11 9.60 -25.00
N ILE A 20 -0.12 10.49 -25.03
CA ILE A 20 0.66 10.89 -23.85
C ILE A 20 -0.26 11.57 -22.82
N MET A 21 -1.11 12.49 -23.25
CA MET A 21 -2.01 13.18 -22.33
C MET A 21 -3.03 12.22 -21.69
N CYS A 22 -3.60 11.29 -22.46
CA CYS A 22 -4.48 10.24 -21.96
C CYS A 22 -3.77 9.35 -20.92
N ARG A 23 -2.50 8.98 -21.15
CA ARG A 23 -1.70 8.22 -20.18
C ARG A 23 -1.44 8.99 -18.89
N ILE A 24 -1.16 10.29 -18.98
CA ILE A 24 -0.96 11.14 -17.79
C ILE A 24 -2.26 11.27 -16.99
N ILE A 25 -3.40 11.45 -17.66
CA ILE A 25 -4.73 11.53 -17.04
C ILE A 25 -5.11 10.19 -16.41
N GLU A 26 -4.87 9.07 -17.10
CA GLU A 26 -5.10 7.72 -16.58
C GLU A 26 -4.28 7.47 -15.31
N ILE A 27 -2.99 7.85 -15.29
CA ILE A 27 -2.15 7.80 -14.10
C ILE A 27 -2.74 8.67 -12.97
N ALA A 28 -3.14 9.91 -13.27
CA ALA A 28 -3.68 10.83 -12.28
C ALA A 28 -5.03 10.37 -11.68
N ILE A 29 -5.90 9.72 -12.45
CA ILE A 29 -7.19 9.22 -11.98
C ILE A 29 -7.02 7.95 -11.14
N THR A 30 -6.08 7.07 -11.51
CA THR A 30 -5.82 5.83 -10.76
C THR A 30 -5.12 6.08 -9.42
N GLU A 31 -4.47 7.23 -9.26
CA GLU A 31 -3.75 7.62 -8.03
C GLU A 31 -4.65 8.11 -6.88
N ASN A 32 -5.95 8.38 -7.10
CA ASN A 32 -6.62 9.42 -6.31
C ASN A 32 -7.58 9.02 -5.16
N SER A 33 -7.57 7.81 -4.60
CA SER A 33 -8.12 7.64 -3.22
C SER A 33 -7.97 6.26 -2.58
N LYS A 34 -8.04 5.18 -3.37
CA LYS A 34 -8.16 3.85 -2.74
C LYS A 34 -6.84 3.31 -2.19
N TYR A 35 -5.70 3.61 -2.83
CA TYR A 35 -4.42 2.96 -2.55
C TYR A 35 -3.47 3.82 -1.71
N ASP A 36 -3.81 4.10 -0.46
CA ASP A 36 -3.04 4.99 0.41
C ASP A 36 -2.41 4.31 1.63
N ALA A 37 -2.78 3.07 1.97
CA ALA A 37 -2.21 2.37 3.11
C ALA A 37 -1.87 0.90 2.85
N VAL A 38 -0.97 0.38 3.69
CA VAL A 38 -0.53 -1.02 3.70
C VAL A 38 -0.61 -1.54 5.14
N ARG A 39 -1.12 -2.74 5.31
CA ARG A 39 -1.15 -3.48 6.57
C ARG A 39 -0.12 -4.60 6.51
N ALA A 40 0.72 -4.70 7.52
CA ALA A 40 1.65 -5.82 7.69
C ALA A 40 1.40 -6.52 9.02
N TYR A 41 1.23 -7.83 8.95
CA TYR A 41 1.00 -8.72 10.09
C TYR A 41 2.33 -9.14 10.68
N VAL A 42 2.44 -9.01 11.99
CA VAL A 42 3.62 -9.40 12.76
C VAL A 42 3.57 -10.92 12.97
N SER A 43 4.71 -11.59 12.88
CA SER A 43 4.83 -13.01 13.24
C SER A 43 4.72 -13.18 14.75
N GLU A 44 4.06 -14.25 15.21
CA GLU A 44 3.77 -14.51 16.63
C GLU A 44 5.02 -14.48 17.52
N GLU A 45 6.13 -15.00 17.02
CA GLU A 45 7.43 -15.01 17.72
C GLU A 45 7.98 -13.61 18.03
N TYR A 46 7.48 -12.56 17.37
CA TYR A 46 7.87 -11.16 17.58
C TYR A 46 6.81 -10.34 18.36
N TYR A 47 5.73 -10.96 18.84
CA TYR A 47 4.65 -10.24 19.52
C TYR A 47 5.10 -9.50 20.77
N GLU A 48 5.83 -10.17 21.66
CA GLU A 48 6.35 -9.53 22.88
C GLU A 48 7.30 -8.36 22.56
N GLN A 49 8.09 -8.48 21.50
CA GLN A 49 8.99 -7.41 21.07
C GLN A 49 8.20 -6.19 20.56
N PHE A 50 7.17 -6.41 19.75
CA PHE A 50 6.30 -5.34 19.26
C PHE A 50 5.44 -4.69 20.34
N ASP A 51 5.00 -5.46 21.34
CA ASP A 51 4.23 -4.94 22.47
C ASP A 51 5.11 -4.15 23.46
N SER A 52 6.41 -4.48 23.56
CA SER A 52 7.35 -3.84 24.51
C SER A 52 8.14 -2.67 23.94
N MET A 53 8.27 -2.56 22.60
CA MET A 53 9.04 -1.51 21.94
C MET A 53 8.15 -0.47 21.24
N ASN A 54 8.57 0.80 21.30
CA ASN A 54 7.95 1.86 20.51
C ASN A 54 8.53 1.88 19.09
N TYR A 55 7.90 1.15 18.18
CA TYR A 55 8.23 1.23 16.75
C TYR A 55 7.77 2.55 16.15
N THR A 56 8.64 3.13 15.31
CA THR A 56 8.34 4.37 14.58
C THR A 56 8.53 4.14 13.08
N LEU A 57 8.15 5.12 12.27
CA LEU A 57 8.41 5.08 10.83
C LEU A 57 9.90 4.88 10.49
N GLU A 58 10.80 5.39 11.33
CA GLU A 58 12.25 5.27 11.11
C GLU A 58 12.75 3.84 11.31
N SER A 59 12.00 3.01 12.04
CA SER A 59 12.27 1.59 12.23
C SER A 59 12.08 0.77 10.95
N PHE A 60 11.32 1.29 9.97
CA PHE A 60 11.02 0.61 8.72
C PHE A 60 11.55 1.48 7.59
N ASN A 61 12.63 1.05 6.91
CA ASN A 61 13.32 1.81 5.87
C ASN A 61 12.45 2.01 4.60
N LEU A 62 11.36 2.76 4.72
CA LEU A 62 10.30 2.93 3.74
C LEU A 62 10.32 4.37 3.24
N THR A 63 10.77 4.53 2.00
CA THR A 63 10.94 5.85 1.35
C THR A 63 9.63 6.64 1.18
N ASN A 64 8.48 5.98 1.18
CA ASN A 64 7.17 6.58 0.91
C ASN A 64 6.19 6.51 2.10
N ALA A 65 6.68 6.36 3.33
CA ALA A 65 5.81 6.26 4.51
C ALA A 65 5.52 7.64 5.13
N LYS A 66 4.27 7.86 5.56
CA LYS A 66 3.74 9.11 6.15
C LYS A 66 3.32 8.94 7.60
N HIS A 67 2.61 7.86 7.91
CA HIS A 67 2.10 7.57 9.24
C HIS A 67 2.25 6.09 9.54
N PHE A 68 2.47 5.76 10.81
CA PHE A 68 2.58 4.41 11.33
C PHE A 68 1.58 4.26 12.47
N THR A 69 0.84 3.15 12.48
CA THR A 69 -0.01 2.78 13.61
C THR A 69 0.15 1.30 13.88
N TYR A 70 0.41 0.95 15.14
CA TYR A 70 0.41 -0.43 15.60
C TYR A 70 -0.92 -0.76 16.27
N ARG A 71 -1.49 -1.94 15.97
CA ARG A 71 -2.80 -2.38 16.45
C ARG A 71 -2.81 -3.91 16.60
N TYR A 72 -3.76 -4.40 17.38
CA TYR A 72 -4.02 -5.83 17.52
C TYR A 72 -5.52 -6.11 17.38
N TYR A 73 -5.86 -7.33 16.96
CA TYR A 73 -7.20 -7.87 17.08
C TYR A 73 -7.28 -8.75 18.29
N PRO A 74 -8.25 -8.54 19.19
CA PRO A 74 -8.59 -9.56 20.14
C PRO A 74 -9.13 -10.79 19.41
N THR A 75 -8.80 -11.96 19.93
CA THR A 75 -9.40 -13.24 19.56
C THR A 75 -10.01 -13.86 20.80
N TYR A 76 -10.98 -14.75 20.60
CA TYR A 76 -11.57 -15.50 21.71
C TYR A 76 -10.79 -16.80 21.90
N ASP A 77 -10.43 -17.10 23.14
CA ASP A 77 -9.85 -18.37 23.53
C ASP A 77 -10.97 -19.29 24.03
N GLU A 78 -11.22 -20.36 23.28
CA GLU A 78 -12.27 -21.33 23.60
C GLU A 78 -11.97 -22.15 24.87
N GLU A 79 -10.70 -22.27 25.28
CA GLU A 79 -10.32 -23.04 26.47
C GLU A 79 -10.48 -22.23 27.76
N THR A 80 -10.17 -20.94 27.72
CA THR A 80 -10.23 -20.04 28.88
C THR A 80 -11.53 -19.24 28.96
N GLU A 81 -12.33 -19.23 27.89
CA GLU A 81 -13.53 -18.39 27.73
C GLU A 81 -13.24 -16.88 27.85
N GLU A 82 -12.01 -16.48 27.55
CA GLU A 82 -11.54 -15.10 27.68
C GLU A 82 -11.13 -14.48 26.33
N GLU A 83 -11.22 -13.15 26.26
CA GLU A 83 -10.70 -12.36 25.14
C GLU A 83 -9.19 -12.22 25.29
N VAL A 84 -8.43 -12.86 24.38
CA VAL A 84 -6.97 -12.81 24.37
C VAL A 84 -6.47 -11.97 23.19
N MET A 85 -5.25 -11.44 23.27
CA MET A 85 -4.66 -10.71 22.15
C MET A 85 -4.33 -11.65 21.00
N GLY A 86 -5.10 -11.56 19.92
CA GLY A 86 -4.88 -12.30 18.67
C GLY A 86 -3.86 -11.62 17.76
N TYR A 87 -4.22 -11.47 16.49
CA TYR A 87 -3.30 -10.99 15.46
C TYR A 87 -2.82 -9.56 15.69
N ARG A 88 -1.51 -9.36 15.70
CA ARG A 88 -0.88 -8.03 15.71
C ARG A 88 -0.48 -7.61 14.31
N PHE A 89 -0.68 -6.35 14.01
CA PHE A 89 -0.32 -5.77 12.73
C PHE A 89 0.01 -4.30 12.89
N PHE A 90 0.79 -3.77 11.95
CA PHE A 90 0.95 -2.34 11.80
C PHE A 90 0.43 -1.88 10.44
N GLU A 91 -0.11 -0.67 10.44
CA GLU A 91 -0.57 0.02 9.25
C GLU A 91 0.36 1.18 8.92
N ILE A 92 0.69 1.31 7.65
CA ILE A 92 1.53 2.37 7.12
C ILE A 92 0.74 3.13 6.07
N THR A 93 0.40 4.38 6.38
CA THR A 93 -0.15 5.32 5.40
C THR A 93 0.99 5.88 4.57
N LEU A 94 0.81 5.94 3.25
CA LEU A 94 1.81 6.41 2.29
C LEU A 94 1.73 7.93 2.07
N LYS A 95 2.87 8.55 1.75
CA LYS A 95 2.92 9.97 1.36
C LYS A 95 2.28 10.19 -0.02
N LYS A 96 2.54 9.25 -0.95
CA LYS A 96 1.95 9.20 -2.28
C LYS A 96 1.07 7.96 -2.42
N ALA A 97 -0.21 8.18 -2.69
CA ALA A 97 -1.17 7.11 -2.97
C ALA A 97 -0.95 6.55 -4.39
N GLY A 98 -1.47 5.34 -4.62
CA GLY A 98 -1.46 4.67 -5.91
C GLY A 98 -1.02 3.22 -5.81
N LYS A 99 -1.58 2.37 -6.69
CA LYS A 99 -1.32 0.91 -6.70
C LYS A 99 0.17 0.57 -6.77
N ARG A 100 0.94 1.30 -7.58
CA ARG A 100 2.39 1.12 -7.70
C ARG A 100 3.10 1.37 -6.36
N HIS A 101 2.69 2.40 -5.62
CA HIS A 101 3.30 2.78 -4.36
C HIS A 101 2.97 1.80 -3.24
N VAL A 102 1.72 1.35 -3.16
CA VAL A 102 1.27 0.27 -2.27
C VAL A 102 2.03 -1.02 -2.54
N ASN A 103 2.10 -1.47 -3.80
CA ASN A 103 2.80 -2.71 -4.14
C ASN A 103 4.28 -2.65 -3.75
N ASN A 104 4.95 -1.53 -4.00
CA ASN A 104 6.35 -1.36 -3.60
C ASN A 104 6.51 -1.42 -2.06
N ALA A 105 5.61 -0.81 -1.30
CA ALA A 105 5.63 -0.89 0.16
C ALA A 105 5.36 -2.30 0.67
N VAL A 106 4.41 -3.03 0.09
CA VAL A 106 4.14 -4.45 0.40
C VAL A 106 5.40 -5.31 0.17
N GLU A 107 6.05 -5.17 -0.98
CA GLU A 107 7.28 -5.92 -1.31
C GLU A 107 8.46 -5.59 -0.39
N GLN A 108 8.55 -4.35 0.12
CA GLN A 108 9.56 -3.98 1.11
C GLN A 108 9.25 -4.59 2.48
N LEU A 109 7.98 -4.56 2.90
CA LEU A 109 7.54 -5.09 4.20
C LEU A 109 7.65 -6.61 4.27
N LYS A 110 7.35 -7.34 3.19
CA LYS A 110 7.50 -8.80 3.11
C LYS A 110 8.95 -9.29 3.26
N LYS A 111 9.94 -8.41 3.15
CA LYS A 111 11.37 -8.76 3.34
C LYS A 111 11.80 -8.68 4.80
N LEU A 112 10.97 -8.10 5.67
CA LEU A 112 11.25 -7.99 7.10
C LEU A 112 10.95 -9.35 7.75
N GLU A 113 11.90 -9.89 8.50
CA GLU A 113 11.79 -11.22 9.11
C GLU A 113 10.58 -11.37 10.03
N PHE A 114 10.17 -10.30 10.69
CA PHE A 114 9.05 -10.26 11.61
C PHE A 114 7.69 -10.07 10.91
N VAL A 115 7.64 -9.98 9.57
CA VAL A 115 6.38 -9.81 8.82
C VAL A 115 5.97 -11.14 8.19
N THR A 116 4.86 -11.71 8.67
CA THR A 116 4.29 -12.93 8.08
C THR A 116 3.58 -12.65 6.76
N ASN A 117 2.87 -11.52 6.68
CA ASN A 117 2.14 -11.11 5.49
C ASN A 117 1.99 -9.59 5.42
N ALA A 118 1.90 -9.04 4.21
CA ALA A 118 1.57 -7.64 3.99
C ALA A 118 0.59 -7.47 2.83
N VAL A 119 -0.43 -6.65 3.06
CA VAL A 119 -1.59 -6.48 2.18
C VAL A 119 -1.97 -5.00 2.08
N PHE A 120 -2.62 -4.66 0.98
CA PHE A 120 -3.24 -3.35 0.82
C PHE A 120 -4.36 -3.14 1.87
N SER A 121 -4.44 -1.92 2.44
CA SER A 121 -5.51 -1.49 3.34
C SER A 121 -6.11 -0.19 2.78
N SER A 122 -7.44 -0.12 2.62
CA SER A 122 -8.10 1.17 2.37
C SER A 122 -8.49 1.82 3.68
N SER A 123 -8.23 3.12 3.82
CA SER A 123 -8.78 3.97 4.88
C SER A 123 -10.30 3.74 5.06
N GLY A 124 -10.70 3.00 6.10
CA GLY A 124 -12.11 2.67 6.39
C GLY A 124 -12.52 1.20 6.22
N MET A 125 -11.61 0.30 5.81
CA MET A 125 -11.91 -1.13 5.81
C MET A 125 -11.87 -1.71 7.21
N LEU A 126 -13.00 -2.32 7.59
CA LEU A 126 -12.98 -3.24 8.72
C LEU A 126 -11.98 -4.36 8.42
N PRO A 127 -11.16 -4.70 9.40
CA PRO A 127 -10.11 -5.69 9.25
C PRO A 127 -10.71 -7.08 9.10
N GLY A 128 -10.48 -7.68 7.93
CA GLY A 128 -11.13 -8.94 7.53
C GLY A 128 -11.61 -8.89 6.08
N TYR A 129 -11.86 -7.69 5.55
CA TYR A 129 -12.07 -7.50 4.11
C TYR A 129 -10.71 -7.41 3.39
N LEU A 130 -10.06 -8.55 3.23
CA LEU A 130 -8.93 -8.71 2.31
C LEU A 130 -9.51 -8.82 0.89
N PHE A 131 -8.99 -8.02 -0.04
CA PHE A 131 -9.23 -8.27 -1.46
C PHE A 131 -8.20 -9.30 -1.92
N GLU A 132 -8.70 -10.44 -2.40
CA GLU A 132 -7.92 -11.37 -3.24
C GLU A 132 -7.42 -10.68 -4.51
#